data_AF-A0A453R7Y7-F1
#
_entry.id   AF-A0A453R7Y7-F1
#
_cell.length_a   1.000
_cell.length_b   1.000
_cell.length_c   1.000
_cell.angle_alpha   90.00
_cell.angle_beta   90.00
_cell.angle_gamma   90.00
#
_symmetry.space_group_name_H-M   'P 1'
#
loop_
_entity.id
_entity.type
_entity.pdbx_description
1 polymer ?
#
loop_
_entity_poly.entity_id
_entity_poly.type
_entity_poly.pdbx_seq_one_letter_code
_entity_poly.pdbx_strand_id
1 'polypeptide(L)' 'MEGWPKNHHFEIFKLEIENIFLIDWFGGPKPISPSQYLDYGRDQGSVMSL' A
#
# COMPACT_ATOMS: atom_id res chain seq x y z
N MET A 1 16.23 10.98 11.67
CA MET A 1 16.42 10.30 10.38
C MET A 1 17.86 10.47 9.97
N GLU A 2 18.58 9.37 9.84
CA GLU A 2 20.01 9.40 9.55
C GLU A 2 20.26 10.11 8.21
N GLY A 3 21.16 11.10 8.19
CA GLY A 3 21.50 11.87 6.98
C GLY A 3 20.54 13.01 6.59
N TRP A 4 19.42 13.20 7.29
CA TRP A 4 18.46 14.26 6.94
C TRP A 4 18.87 15.63 7.54
N PRO A 5 18.63 16.76 6.85
CA PRO A 5 18.93 18.09 7.37
C PRO A 5 18.21 18.40 8.70
N LYS A 6 18.97 18.77 9.74
CA LYS A 6 18.42 19.00 11.09
C LYS A 6 17.48 20.21 11.18
N ASN A 7 17.57 21.16 10.25
CA ASN A 7 16.80 22.41 10.23
C ASN A 7 15.50 22.33 9.41
N HIS A 8 15.14 21.16 8.87
CA HIS A 8 13.99 20.99 7.97
C HIS A 8 12.71 20.49 8.67
N HIS A 9 12.69 20.39 10.01
CA HIS A 9 11.49 20.05 10.81
C HIS A 9 10.66 18.89 10.23
N PHE A 10 11.31 17.79 9.89
CA PHE A 10 10.63 16.68 9.27
C PHE A 10 9.63 16.01 10.22
N GLU A 11 8.46 15.72 9.68
CA GLU A 11 7.39 14.98 10.34
C GLU A 11 7.07 13.72 9.54
N ILE A 12 6.64 12.67 10.24
CA ILE A 12 6.26 11.39 9.63
C ILE A 12 4.73 11.34 9.62
N PHE A 13 4.16 11.14 8.43
CA PHE A 13 2.73 10.97 8.25
C PHE A 13 2.45 9.61 7.61
N LYS A 14 1.24 9.10 7.88
CA LYS A 14 0.69 7.91 7.23
C LYS A 14 -0.50 8.35 6.37
N LEU A 15 -0.57 7.81 5.15
CA LEU A 15 -1.78 7.87 4.34
C LEU A 15 -2.70 6.72 4.77
N GLU A 16 -3.84 7.03 5.37
CA GLU A 16 -4.90 6.05 5.57
C GLU A 16 -5.62 5.83 4.24
N ILE A 17 -5.44 4.65 3.64
CA ILE A 17 -6.01 4.33 2.33
C ILE A 17 -7.46 3.90 2.52
N GLU A 18 -8.39 4.75 2.08
CA GLU A 18 -9.83 4.45 2.12
C GLU A 18 -10.32 3.80 0.82
N ASN A 19 -9.81 4.27 -0.32
CA ASN A 19 -10.26 3.85 -1.66
C ASN A 19 -9.07 3.70 -2.59
N ILE A 20 -9.12 2.67 -3.45
CA ILE A 20 -8.10 2.43 -4.48
C ILE A 20 -8.79 2.27 -5.83
N PHE A 21 -8.33 3.05 -6.81
CA PHE A 21 -8.74 2.95 -8.21
C PHE A 21 -7.54 2.46 -9.04
N LEU A 22 -7.57 1.20 -9.46
CA LEU A 22 -6.52 0.62 -10.30
C LEU A 22 -6.89 0.79 -11.76
N ILE A 23 -6.02 1.43 -12.55
CA ILE A 23 -6.16 1.46 -14.01
C ILE A 23 -5.03 0.62 -14.58
N ASP A 24 -5.35 -0.63 -14.92
CA ASP A 24 -4.41 -1.61 -15.48
C ASP A 24 -4.76 -2.01 -16.92
N TRP A 25 -5.93 -1.61 -17.44
CA TRP A 25 -6.35 -1.87 -18.81
C TRP A 25 -7.39 -0.86 -19.33
N PHE A 26 -7.80 -1.03 -20.59
CA PHE A 26 -8.95 -0.32 -21.16
C PHE A 26 -10.24 -0.67 -20.42
N GLY A 27 -11.22 0.25 -20.43
CA GLY A 27 -12.53 0.04 -19.80
C GLY A 27 -12.72 0.78 -18.47
N GLY A 28 -11.74 1.57 -18.03
CA GLY A 28 -11.84 2.43 -16.85
C GLY A 28 -11.23 1.81 -15.58
N PRO A 29 -11.38 2.48 -14.43
CA PRO A 29 -10.76 2.04 -13.19
C PRO A 29 -11.44 0.79 -12.64
N LYS A 30 -10.63 -0.17 -12.22
CA LYS A 30 -11.01 -1.31 -11.41
C LYS A 30 -10.84 -0.95 -9.93
N PRO A 31 -11.93 -0.81 -9.16
CA PRO A 31 -11.81 -0.56 -7.73
C PRO A 31 -11.28 -1.81 -7.03
N ILE A 32 -10.37 -1.62 -6.08
CA ILE A 32 -9.92 -2.68 -5.16
C ILE A 32 -10.03 -2.18 -3.71
N SER A 33 -10.28 -3.09 -2.77
CA SER A 33 -10.32 -2.72 -1.36
C SER A 33 -8.91 -2.49 -0.81
N PRO A 34 -8.76 -1.66 0.24
CA PRO A 34 -7.49 -1.54 0.96
C PRO A 34 -6.93 -2.89 1.42
N SER A 35 -7.77 -3.81 1.90
CA SER A 35 -7.34 -5.16 2.29
C SER A 35 -6.79 -5.99 1.13
N GLN A 36 -7.46 -5.97 -0.04
CA GLN A 36 -6.95 -6.66 -1.23
C GLN A 36 -5.57 -6.16 -1.65
N TYR A 37 -5.29 -4.87 -1.46
CA TYR A 37 -3.99 -4.28 -1.77
C TYR A 37 -2.93 -4.55 -0.69
N LEU A 38 -3.27 -4.33 0.58
CA LEU A 38 -2.31 -4.41 1.69
C LEU A 38 -2.00 -5.83 2.12
N ASP A 39 -2.94 -6.77 1.96
CA ASP A 39 -2.83 -8.14 2.45
C ASP A 39 -2.39 -9.12 1.34
N TYR A 40 -2.22 -8.64 0.11
CA TYR A 40 -1.74 -9.45 -1.00
C TYR A 40 -0.39 -10.10 -0.68
N GLY A 41 -0.34 -11.43 -0.73
CA GLY A 41 0.87 -12.21 -0.42
C GLY A 41 1.08 -12.54 1.06
N ARG A 42 0.29 -11.96 1.97
CA ARG A 42 0.44 -12.18 3.42
C ARG A 42 -0.05 -13.57 3.86
N ASP A 43 -1.03 -14.15 3.14
CA ASP A 43 -1.54 -15.53 3.37
C ASP A 43 -0.84 -16.61 2.54
N GLN A 44 0.02 -16.23 1.58
CA GLN A 44 0.70 -17.19 0.69
C GLN A 44 1.80 -18.00 1.42
N GLY A 45 2.21 -17.58 2.61
CA GLY A 45 3.06 -18.36 3.51
C GLY A 45 2.31 -19.49 4.26
N SER A 46 0.97 -19.47 4.31
CA SER A 46 0.16 -20.49 5.00
C SER A 46 -0.22 -21.65 4.07
N VAL A 47 -0.48 -21.37 2.78
CA VAL A 47 -0.89 -22.38 1.78
C VAL A 47 0.26 -23.22 1.20
N MET A 48 1.52 -22.83 1.41
CA MET A 48 2.70 -23.58 0.95
C MET A 48 3.27 -24.54 2.03
N SER A 49 2.54 -24.74 3.14
CA SER A 49 2.94 -25.61 4.27
C SER A 49 2.16 -26.94 4.34
N LEU A 50 1.44 -27.34 3.29
CA LEU A 50 0.69 -28.60 3.23
C LEU A 50 1.28 -29.60 2.23
#